data_AF-A0A9W7CDW9-F1
#
_entry.id   AF-A0A9W7CDW9-F1
#
_cell.length_a   1.000
_cell.length_b   1.000
_cell.length_c   1.000
_cell.angle_alpha   90.00
_cell.angle_beta   90.00
_cell.angle_gamma   90.00
#
_symmetry.space_group_name_H-M   'P 1'
#
loop_
_entity.id
_entity.type
_entity.pdbx_description
1 polymer ?
#
loop_
_entity_poly.entity_id
_entity_poly.type
_entity_poly.pdbx_seq_one_letter_code
_entity_poly.pdbx_strand_id
1 'polypeptide(L)'
;MNLLFTVLSDYYVSLSNGRLVDEPPPGIESESLVGSYIFGGHVCYLNPTVYCADLPEGQRNNVGSWYLSSERHAQETIFVTAFYALLAFTSIYLLPNKKVRVTNPIKPPLILTLSSVVNLFLLVYYKLTSDSPNNIYFMVMPCNVLWVLNLCLSLPVVSPNVKAAIVQALFQFQALVITVFVTKDTAGLNGFLEVEFFWVSHCLLLLPPFYYLWQGQSETLLHYSTKTNKLKSEVVNFVKYILQSASAMGVFYFAIVLPLCFKSLLNLNYMLSPPGPIFGENYRLVSQLLIVVGFACSRISMIAVDIACKIIRRREKKD
;
A
#
# COMPACT_ATOMS: atom_id res chain seq x y z
N MET A 1 -27.05 0.05 13.90
CA MET A 1 -26.28 0.11 12.64
C MET A 1 -26.54 1.40 11.89
N ASN A 2 -27.81 1.79 11.65
CA ASN A 2 -28.16 3.04 10.95
C ASN A 2 -27.53 4.30 11.58
N LEU A 3 -27.55 4.46 12.91
CA LEU A 3 -26.95 5.63 13.57
C LEU A 3 -25.44 5.80 13.32
N LEU A 4 -24.68 4.70 13.28
CA LEU A 4 -23.23 4.77 13.01
C LEU A 4 -22.95 5.15 11.55
N PHE A 5 -23.77 4.63 10.62
CA PHE A 5 -23.70 5.01 9.21
C PHE A 5 -24.04 6.48 9.01
N THR A 6 -25.11 6.95 9.63
CA THR A 6 -25.51 8.36 9.58
C THR A 6 -24.41 9.24 10.15
N VAL A 7 -23.87 8.93 11.34
CA VAL A 7 -22.80 9.75 11.95
C VAL A 7 -21.52 9.77 11.11
N LEU A 8 -21.11 8.65 10.52
CA LEU A 8 -19.91 8.61 9.66
C LEU A 8 -20.17 9.26 8.30
N SER A 9 -21.34 9.07 7.71
CA SER A 9 -21.76 9.77 6.50
C SER A 9 -21.78 11.27 6.75
N ASP A 10 -22.43 11.72 7.82
CA ASP A 10 -22.49 13.11 8.25
C ASP A 10 -21.10 13.65 8.59
N TYR A 11 -20.20 12.82 9.14
CA TYR A 11 -18.80 13.20 9.36
C TYR A 11 -18.08 13.44 8.02
N TYR A 12 -18.19 12.52 7.05
CA TYR A 12 -17.60 12.71 5.73
C TYR A 12 -18.21 13.91 5.00
N VAL A 13 -19.53 14.07 5.08
CA VAL A 13 -20.28 15.21 4.56
C VAL A 13 -19.84 16.49 5.27
N SER A 14 -19.59 16.50 6.58
CA SER A 14 -19.14 17.69 7.31
C SER A 14 -17.69 18.08 7.00
N LEU A 15 -16.83 17.08 6.80
CA LEU A 15 -15.46 17.30 6.31
C LEU A 15 -15.47 17.93 4.91
N SER A 16 -16.55 17.74 4.18
CA SER A 16 -16.67 18.11 2.78
C SER A 16 -17.53 19.37 2.56
N ASN A 17 -18.53 19.64 3.43
CA ASN A 17 -19.52 20.74 3.35
C ASN A 17 -18.98 22.14 3.64
N GLY A 18 -17.68 22.29 3.92
CA GLY A 18 -17.02 23.60 3.86
C GLY A 18 -16.56 24.00 2.45
N ARG A 19 -16.56 23.07 1.47
CA ARG A 19 -15.90 23.23 0.16
C ARG A 19 -16.59 22.49 -1.00
N LEU A 20 -17.84 22.05 -0.80
CA LEU A 20 -18.57 21.22 -1.76
C LEU A 20 -19.80 21.92 -2.31
N VAL A 21 -20.06 21.70 -3.59
CA VAL A 21 -21.36 21.93 -4.20
C VAL A 21 -22.05 20.57 -4.24
N ASP A 22 -23.18 20.44 -3.55
CA ASP A 22 -23.91 19.17 -3.38
C ASP A 22 -24.57 18.66 -4.66
N GLU A 23 -24.64 19.49 -5.72
CA GLU A 23 -25.25 19.14 -7.00
C GLU A 23 -24.47 19.76 -8.18
N PRO A 24 -24.39 19.10 -9.35
CA PRO A 24 -23.98 19.78 -10.57
C PRO A 24 -24.93 20.98 -10.80
N PRO A 25 -24.43 22.16 -11.22
CA PRO A 25 -25.27 23.33 -11.39
C PRO A 25 -26.47 23.01 -12.32
N PRO A 26 -27.68 23.49 -11.99
CA PRO A 26 -28.87 23.20 -12.77
C PRO A 26 -28.71 23.74 -14.20
N GLY A 27 -28.82 22.86 -15.20
CA GLY A 27 -28.72 23.21 -16.62
C GLY A 27 -27.95 22.25 -17.53
N ILE A 28 -27.34 21.18 -16.98
CA ILE A 28 -26.73 20.12 -17.82
C ILE A 28 -27.75 18.98 -17.95
N GLU A 29 -28.57 19.06 -19.00
CA GLU A 29 -29.52 18.02 -19.37
C GLU A 29 -28.79 16.70 -19.66
N SER A 30 -29.27 15.66 -19.00
CA SER A 30 -28.79 14.27 -19.09
C SER A 30 -29.29 13.57 -20.37
N GLU A 31 -29.05 14.16 -21.53
CA GLU A 31 -29.43 13.56 -22.82
C GLU A 31 -28.20 13.01 -23.56
N SER A 32 -27.94 11.71 -23.36
CA SER A 32 -27.38 10.72 -24.31
C SER A 32 -26.52 9.69 -23.58
N LEU A 33 -27.20 8.85 -22.80
CA LEU A 33 -26.65 7.75 -22.01
C LEU A 33 -26.45 6.48 -22.87
N VAL A 34 -25.67 6.55 -23.95
CA VAL A 34 -25.14 5.35 -24.62
C VAL A 34 -23.77 5.69 -25.21
N GLY A 35 -22.70 5.19 -24.58
CA GLY A 35 -21.40 5.05 -25.24
C GLY A 35 -20.45 6.24 -25.18
N SER A 36 -20.28 6.86 -24.02
CA SER A 36 -19.03 7.53 -23.67
C SER A 36 -19.01 7.81 -22.17
N TYR A 37 -18.05 7.21 -21.44
CA TYR A 37 -17.70 7.63 -20.09
C TYR A 37 -17.02 9.01 -20.18
N ILE A 38 -17.80 10.03 -20.54
CA ILE A 38 -17.38 11.42 -20.45
C ILE A 38 -17.28 11.68 -18.96
N PHE A 39 -16.07 12.03 -18.54
CA PHE A 39 -15.75 12.72 -17.29
C PHE A 39 -16.70 13.92 -17.15
N GLY A 40 -17.90 13.69 -16.66
CA GLY A 40 -18.96 14.68 -16.58
C GLY A 40 -18.60 15.69 -15.51
N GLY A 41 -17.97 16.80 -15.91
CA GLY A 41 -17.91 18.04 -15.14
C GLY A 41 -17.74 17.90 -13.63
N HIS A 42 -16.97 16.93 -13.15
CA HIS A 42 -16.82 16.72 -11.72
C HIS A 42 -16.06 17.92 -11.15
N VAL A 43 -16.62 18.54 -10.11
CA VAL A 43 -15.94 19.61 -9.37
C VAL A 43 -14.74 18.99 -8.66
N CYS A 44 -13.55 19.57 -8.84
CA CYS A 44 -12.34 19.16 -8.14
C CYS A 44 -12.14 20.05 -6.91
N TYR A 45 -11.92 19.48 -5.72
CA TYR A 45 -11.92 20.24 -4.46
C TYR A 45 -10.71 21.13 -4.21
N LEU A 46 -9.87 21.40 -5.22
CA LEU A 46 -8.83 22.41 -5.08
C LEU A 46 -9.44 23.81 -4.89
N ASN A 47 -10.63 24.03 -5.48
CA ASN A 47 -11.48 25.20 -5.33
C ASN A 47 -12.90 24.82 -5.82
N PRO A 48 -14.00 25.05 -5.07
CA PRO A 48 -15.36 24.66 -5.49
C PRO A 48 -15.80 25.23 -6.86
N THR A 49 -15.05 26.19 -7.40
CA THR A 49 -15.30 26.77 -8.73
C THR A 49 -14.45 26.17 -9.85
N VAL A 50 -13.53 25.23 -9.57
CA VAL A 50 -12.61 24.67 -10.57
C VAL A 50 -13.05 23.25 -10.92
N TYR A 51 -13.42 23.04 -12.18
CA TYR A 51 -13.76 21.72 -12.67
C TYR A 51 -12.49 20.87 -12.84
N CYS A 52 -12.59 19.56 -12.62
CA CYS A 52 -11.48 18.65 -12.86
C CYS A 52 -11.00 18.69 -14.31
N ALA A 53 -11.88 19.02 -15.25
CA ALA A 53 -11.54 19.21 -16.66
C ALA A 53 -10.59 20.40 -16.91
N ASP A 54 -10.56 21.38 -16.00
CA ASP A 54 -9.77 22.60 -16.13
C ASP A 54 -8.38 22.48 -15.48
N LEU A 55 -8.15 21.44 -14.68
CA LEU A 55 -6.84 21.20 -14.08
C LEU A 55 -5.82 20.74 -15.13
N PRO A 56 -4.54 21.16 -15.03
CA PRO A 56 -3.47 20.66 -15.87
C PRO A 56 -3.39 19.13 -15.87
N GLU A 57 -2.97 18.56 -16.99
CA GLU A 57 -2.73 17.13 -17.12
C GLU A 57 -1.71 16.66 -16.04
N GLY A 58 -2.01 15.54 -15.37
CA GLY A 58 -1.21 15.03 -14.24
C GLY A 58 -1.61 15.56 -12.86
N GLN A 59 -2.20 16.75 -12.73
CA GLN A 59 -2.68 17.22 -11.41
C GLN A 59 -3.99 16.55 -11.00
N ARG A 60 -4.86 16.25 -11.97
CA ARG A 60 -6.19 15.64 -11.76
C ARG A 60 -6.14 14.35 -10.93
N ASN A 61 -5.12 13.53 -11.15
CA ASN A 61 -4.99 12.24 -10.48
C ASN A 61 -4.66 12.37 -8.99
N ASN A 62 -4.09 13.51 -8.58
CA ASN A 62 -3.65 13.78 -7.21
C ASN A 62 -4.68 14.61 -6.41
N VAL A 63 -5.59 15.29 -7.08
CA VAL A 63 -6.69 16.02 -6.45
C VAL A 63 -7.84 15.09 -6.16
N GLY A 64 -8.39 15.16 -4.94
CA GLY A 64 -9.58 14.42 -4.59
C GLY A 64 -10.75 14.79 -5.50
N SER A 65 -11.18 13.84 -6.32
CA SER A 65 -12.45 13.84 -7.01
C SER A 65 -13.16 12.57 -6.56
N TRP A 66 -14.41 12.67 -6.12
CA TRP A 66 -15.10 11.50 -5.57
C TRP A 66 -15.75 10.77 -6.73
N TYR A 67 -15.18 9.62 -7.09
CA TYR A 67 -15.79 8.76 -8.10
C TYR A 67 -16.99 7.98 -7.53
N LEU A 68 -17.08 7.87 -6.20
CA LEU A 68 -18.12 7.12 -5.50
C LEU A 68 -18.87 8.03 -4.52
N SER A 69 -20.10 7.66 -4.17
CA SER A 69 -20.89 8.41 -3.19
C SER A 69 -20.26 8.38 -1.80
N SER A 70 -20.51 9.42 -1.00
CA SER A 70 -20.12 9.52 0.41
C SER A 70 -20.55 8.29 1.20
N GLU A 71 -21.78 7.83 0.99
CA GLU A 71 -22.33 6.63 1.61
C GLU A 71 -21.51 5.38 1.26
N ARG A 72 -21.16 5.21 -0.02
CA ARG A 72 -20.34 4.06 -0.45
C ARG A 72 -18.96 4.09 0.19
N HIS A 73 -18.35 5.27 0.30
CA HIS A 73 -17.08 5.42 1.00
C HIS A 73 -17.18 5.04 2.49
N ALA A 74 -18.24 5.47 3.18
CA ALA A 74 -18.48 5.09 4.58
C ALA A 74 -18.70 3.58 4.73
N GLN A 75 -19.50 2.97 3.85
CA GLN A 75 -19.72 1.53 3.80
C GLN A 75 -18.42 0.76 3.61
N GLU A 76 -17.59 1.15 2.64
CA GLU A 76 -16.32 0.50 2.41
C GLU A 76 -15.37 0.68 3.59
N THR A 77 -15.25 1.88 4.16
CA THR A 77 -14.42 2.13 5.35
C THR A 77 -14.81 1.19 6.49
N ILE A 78 -16.10 1.04 6.81
CA ILE A 78 -16.54 0.21 7.94
C ILE A 78 -16.43 -1.28 7.60
N PHE A 79 -17.08 -1.73 6.54
CA PHE A 79 -17.21 -3.16 6.26
C PHE A 79 -15.90 -3.78 5.77
N VAL A 80 -15.14 -3.09 4.91
CA VAL A 80 -13.88 -3.63 4.39
C VAL A 80 -12.82 -3.63 5.49
N THR A 81 -12.75 -2.59 6.33
CA THR A 81 -11.86 -2.60 7.51
C THR A 81 -12.23 -3.72 8.48
N ALA A 82 -13.52 -3.90 8.80
CA ALA A 82 -13.97 -4.97 9.70
C ALA A 82 -13.62 -6.36 9.14
N PHE A 83 -13.81 -6.56 7.83
CA PHE A 83 -13.44 -7.79 7.14
C PHE A 83 -11.93 -8.07 7.25
N TYR A 84 -11.07 -7.10 6.94
CA TYR A 84 -9.62 -7.29 7.04
C TYR A 84 -9.13 -7.40 8.48
N ALA A 85 -9.77 -6.74 9.45
CA ALA A 85 -9.48 -6.93 10.86
C ALA A 85 -9.82 -8.37 11.32
N LEU A 86 -10.94 -8.92 10.86
CA LEU A 86 -11.31 -10.31 11.09
C LEU A 86 -10.32 -11.27 10.41
N LEU A 87 -9.88 -10.99 9.19
CA LEU A 87 -8.84 -11.76 8.51
C LEU A 87 -7.49 -11.72 9.26
N ALA A 88 -7.11 -10.55 9.81
CA ALA A 88 -5.93 -10.44 10.67
C ALA A 88 -6.09 -11.30 11.93
N PHE A 89 -7.23 -11.20 12.61
CA PHE A 89 -7.53 -11.99 13.80
C PHE A 89 -7.45 -13.49 13.51
N THR A 90 -8.16 -13.97 12.49
CA THR A 90 -8.18 -15.38 12.09
C THR A 90 -6.78 -15.88 11.70
N SER A 91 -6.02 -15.11 10.93
CA SER A 91 -4.66 -15.51 10.52
C SER A 91 -3.63 -15.51 11.65
N ILE A 92 -3.81 -14.68 12.68
CA ILE A 92 -2.92 -14.62 13.85
C ILE A 92 -3.27 -15.71 14.87
N TYR A 93 -4.56 -15.88 15.18
CA TYR A 93 -5.02 -16.69 16.31
C TYR A 93 -5.51 -18.08 15.92
N LEU A 94 -6.14 -18.26 14.76
CA LEU A 94 -6.72 -19.53 14.36
C LEU A 94 -5.77 -20.37 13.49
N LEU A 95 -4.90 -19.72 12.71
CA LEU A 95 -3.91 -20.44 11.92
C LEU A 95 -2.72 -20.88 12.80
N PRO A 96 -2.28 -22.15 12.71
CA PRO A 96 -1.23 -22.71 13.56
C PRO A 96 -0.02 -21.79 13.65
N ASN A 97 0.24 -21.28 14.86
CA ASN A 97 1.33 -20.34 15.11
C ASN A 97 2.50 -21.11 15.72
N LYS A 98 3.21 -21.91 14.92
CA LYS A 98 4.48 -22.44 15.41
C LYS A 98 5.51 -21.32 15.41
N LYS A 99 6.13 -21.12 16.56
CA LYS A 99 7.11 -20.07 16.80
C LYS A 99 8.11 -20.05 15.65
N VAL A 100 8.14 -18.92 14.93
CA VAL A 100 9.20 -18.63 13.97
C VAL A 100 10.50 -18.73 14.74
N ARG A 101 11.29 -19.78 14.47
CA ARG A 101 12.61 -19.89 15.07
C ARG A 101 13.47 -18.88 14.32
N VAL A 102 13.67 -17.71 14.92
CA VAL A 102 14.65 -16.73 14.44
C VAL A 102 16.02 -17.36 14.71
N THR A 103 16.56 -18.04 13.71
CA THR A 103 17.83 -18.78 13.81
C THR A 103 19.01 -17.83 13.89
N ASN A 104 18.90 -16.66 13.26
CA ASN A 104 19.88 -15.59 13.30
C ASN A 104 19.18 -14.25 13.61
N PRO A 105 19.73 -13.42 14.50
CA PRO A 105 19.18 -12.10 14.76
C PRO A 105 19.20 -11.28 13.47
N ILE A 106 18.06 -10.71 13.08
CA ILE A 106 17.96 -9.80 11.94
C ILE A 106 18.76 -8.54 12.29
N LYS A 107 19.82 -8.32 11.52
CA LYS A 107 20.74 -7.18 11.68
C LYS A 107 20.93 -6.54 10.31
N PRO A 108 20.27 -5.42 10.04
CA PRO A 108 20.48 -4.66 8.82
C PRO A 108 21.95 -4.21 8.71
N PRO A 109 22.55 -4.24 7.52
CA PRO A 109 23.88 -3.68 7.33
C PRO A 109 23.81 -2.16 7.45
N LEU A 110 24.92 -1.53 7.81
CA LEU A 110 25.00 -0.07 7.97
C LEU A 110 24.54 0.65 6.70
N ILE A 111 24.93 0.16 5.52
CA ILE A 111 24.57 0.74 4.22
C ILE A 111 23.05 0.79 4.02
N LEU A 112 22.32 -0.27 4.38
CA LEU A 112 20.85 -0.33 4.25
C LEU A 112 20.15 0.58 5.26
N THR A 113 20.74 0.72 6.45
CA THR A 113 20.24 1.67 7.46
C THR A 113 20.43 3.11 6.99
N LEU A 114 21.63 3.46 6.55
CA LEU A 114 21.95 4.79 6.02
C LEU A 114 21.10 5.11 4.79
N SER A 115 20.93 4.18 3.86
CA SER A 115 20.08 4.40 2.70
C SER A 115 18.63 4.65 3.11
N SER A 116 18.10 3.91 4.10
CA SER A 116 16.74 4.13 4.61
C SER A 116 16.58 5.52 5.25
N VAL A 117 17.55 5.96 6.06
CA VAL A 117 17.55 7.29 6.67
C VAL A 117 17.60 8.39 5.61
N VAL A 118 18.52 8.29 4.65
CA VAL A 118 18.66 9.28 3.58
C VAL A 118 17.41 9.34 2.71
N ASN A 119 16.85 8.18 2.33
CA ASN A 119 15.61 8.13 1.54
C ASN A 119 14.43 8.75 2.30
N LEU A 120 14.24 8.42 3.57
CA LEU A 120 13.16 9.03 4.37
C LEU A 120 13.33 10.53 4.54
N PHE A 121 14.57 10.99 4.77
CA PHE A 121 14.86 12.42 4.87
C PHE A 121 14.51 13.14 3.56
N LEU A 122 14.95 12.62 2.42
CA LEU A 122 14.67 13.21 1.10
C LEU A 122 13.17 13.16 0.77
N LEU A 123 12.48 12.06 1.07
CA LEU A 123 11.03 11.95 0.91
C LEU A 123 10.30 13.03 1.71
N VAL A 124 10.64 13.19 2.99
CA VAL A 124 10.07 14.24 3.84
C VAL A 124 10.41 15.62 3.31
N TYR A 125 11.66 15.86 2.91
CA TYR A 125 12.11 17.13 2.33
C TYR A 125 11.27 17.51 1.11
N TYR A 126 11.18 16.64 0.10
CA TYR A 126 10.40 16.90 -1.11
C TYR A 126 8.92 17.18 -0.82
N LYS A 127 8.33 16.52 0.19
CA LYS A 127 6.93 16.77 0.56
C LYS A 127 6.72 18.04 1.38
N LEU A 128 7.71 18.45 2.18
CA LEU A 128 7.67 19.71 2.94
C LEU A 128 7.97 20.95 2.07
N THR A 129 8.81 20.81 1.04
CA THR A 129 9.16 21.91 0.13
C THR A 129 8.23 22.04 -1.07
N SER A 130 7.17 21.24 -1.13
CA SER A 130 6.19 21.33 -2.21
C SER A 130 5.24 22.51 -1.99
N ASP A 131 4.71 23.09 -3.07
CA ASP A 131 3.83 24.26 -3.02
C ASP A 131 2.53 24.01 -2.22
N SER A 132 2.10 22.75 -2.09
CA SER A 132 0.91 22.36 -1.33
C SER A 132 1.29 21.80 0.04
N PRO A 133 0.83 22.40 1.16
CA PRO A 133 1.12 21.90 2.50
C PRO A 133 0.50 20.52 2.76
N ASN A 134 -0.53 20.14 2.00
CA ASN A 134 -1.16 18.82 2.11
C ASN A 134 -0.28 17.71 1.52
N ASN A 135 0.77 18.03 0.76
CA ASN A 135 1.60 17.00 0.13
C ASN A 135 2.35 16.13 1.14
N ILE A 136 2.48 16.57 2.39
CA ILE A 136 3.00 15.74 3.49
C ILE A 136 2.19 14.45 3.70
N TYR A 137 0.90 14.43 3.36
CA TYR A 137 0.08 13.23 3.50
C TYR A 137 0.49 12.12 2.52
N PHE A 138 1.19 12.43 1.41
CA PHE A 138 1.79 11.39 0.56
C PHE A 138 2.87 10.56 1.27
N MET A 139 3.32 10.94 2.47
CA MET A 139 4.17 10.08 3.31
C MET A 139 3.48 8.77 3.72
N VAL A 140 2.15 8.67 3.61
CA VAL A 140 1.40 7.42 3.86
C VAL A 140 1.30 6.52 2.63
N MET A 141 1.93 6.88 1.50
CA MET A 141 2.03 5.98 0.36
C MET A 141 2.82 4.71 0.74
N PRO A 142 2.49 3.52 0.21
CA PRO A 142 3.07 2.26 0.69
C PRO A 142 4.59 2.21 0.64
N CYS A 143 5.20 2.70 -0.43
CA CYS A 143 6.65 2.68 -0.60
C CYS A 143 7.37 3.50 0.49
N ASN A 144 6.76 4.60 0.94
CA ASN A 144 7.27 5.40 2.06
C ASN A 144 7.12 4.66 3.38
N VAL A 145 6.01 3.95 3.58
CA VAL A 145 5.82 3.06 4.74
C VAL A 145 6.84 1.93 4.74
N LEU A 146 7.18 1.34 3.59
CA LEU A 146 8.23 0.31 3.50
C LEU A 146 9.60 0.85 3.93
N TRP A 147 9.92 2.10 3.62
CA TRP A 147 11.14 2.74 4.11
C TRP A 147 11.14 2.91 5.63
N VAL A 148 10.01 3.29 6.22
CA VAL A 148 9.85 3.35 7.69
C VAL A 148 10.05 1.98 8.30
N LEU A 149 9.44 0.94 7.71
CA LEU A 149 9.61 -0.45 8.16
C LEU A 149 11.07 -0.92 8.06
N ASN A 150 11.78 -0.57 6.99
CA ASN A 150 13.21 -0.87 6.85
C ASN A 150 14.02 -0.19 7.98
N LEU A 151 13.75 1.07 8.29
CA LEU A 151 14.42 1.77 9.38
C LEU A 151 14.11 1.12 10.75
N CYS A 152 12.88 0.67 10.97
CA CYS A 152 12.50 -0.05 12.20
C CYS A 152 13.33 -1.32 12.42
N LEU A 153 13.81 -2.00 11.38
CA LEU A 153 14.67 -3.17 11.51
C LEU A 153 16.01 -2.84 12.20
N SER A 154 16.48 -1.60 12.08
CA SER A 154 17.74 -1.13 12.67
C SER A 154 17.59 -0.69 14.12
N LEU A 155 16.36 -0.48 14.60
CA LEU A 155 16.11 -0.02 15.96
C LEU A 155 16.33 -1.16 16.99
N PRO A 156 17.04 -0.90 18.11
CA PRO A 156 17.31 -1.92 19.12
C PRO A 156 16.06 -2.28 19.95
N VAL A 157 15.10 -1.35 20.07
CA VAL A 157 13.85 -1.55 20.84
C VAL A 157 12.87 -2.51 20.16
N VAL A 158 13.04 -2.77 18.85
CA VAL A 158 12.12 -3.63 18.08
C VAL A 158 12.47 -5.10 18.35
N SER A 159 11.51 -5.85 18.88
CA SER A 159 11.72 -7.27 19.23
C SER A 159 12.07 -8.13 18.01
N PRO A 160 12.82 -9.25 18.18
CA PRO A 160 13.17 -10.15 17.08
C PRO A 160 11.96 -10.68 16.29
N ASN A 161 10.83 -10.92 16.99
CA ASN A 161 9.59 -11.39 16.35
C ASN A 161 8.98 -10.32 15.45
N VAL A 162 8.99 -9.06 15.88
CA VAL A 162 8.50 -7.94 15.07
C VAL A 162 9.43 -7.73 13.88
N LYS A 163 10.75 -7.79 14.05
CA LYS A 163 11.70 -7.72 12.93
C LYS A 163 11.44 -8.82 11.90
N ALA A 164 11.20 -10.05 12.36
CA ALA A 164 10.86 -11.15 11.48
C ALA A 164 9.55 -10.88 10.72
N ALA A 165 8.51 -10.40 11.40
CA ALA A 165 7.25 -10.02 10.75
C ALA A 165 7.44 -8.91 9.70
N ILE A 166 8.24 -7.89 10.00
CA ILE A 166 8.58 -6.82 9.06
C ILE A 166 9.27 -7.40 7.81
N VAL A 167 10.27 -8.27 7.97
CA VAL A 167 10.95 -8.90 6.81
C VAL A 167 9.96 -9.72 5.97
N GLN A 168 9.06 -10.46 6.62
CA GLN A 168 8.03 -11.24 5.91
C GLN A 168 7.01 -10.35 5.18
N ALA A 169 6.72 -9.16 5.70
CA ALA A 169 5.92 -8.15 5.03
C ALA A 169 6.67 -7.55 3.84
N LEU A 170 7.94 -7.17 4.01
CA LEU A 170 8.81 -6.65 2.94
C LEU A 170 8.89 -7.61 1.75
N PHE A 171 8.89 -8.92 2.00
CA PHE A 171 8.87 -9.94 0.95
C PHE A 171 7.65 -9.86 0.05
N GLN A 172 6.48 -9.56 0.61
CA GLN A 172 5.21 -9.56 -0.15
C GLN A 172 4.92 -8.20 -0.77
N PHE A 173 5.26 -7.13 -0.05
CA PHE A 173 5.05 -5.77 -0.52
C PHE A 173 5.96 -5.38 -1.69
N GLN A 174 6.86 -6.25 -2.14
CA GLN A 174 7.56 -6.08 -3.43
C GLN A 174 6.58 -5.96 -4.60
N ALA A 175 5.39 -6.59 -4.51
CA ALA A 175 4.35 -6.40 -5.51
C ALA A 175 3.96 -4.91 -5.67
N LEU A 176 3.92 -4.15 -4.58
CA LEU A 176 3.61 -2.71 -4.63
C LEU A 176 4.74 -1.92 -5.28
N VAL A 177 5.99 -2.25 -4.94
CA VAL A 177 7.16 -1.61 -5.54
C VAL A 177 7.22 -1.89 -7.04
N ILE A 178 6.93 -3.13 -7.46
CA ILE A 178 6.85 -3.51 -8.89
C ILE A 178 5.72 -2.76 -9.59
N THR A 179 4.57 -2.58 -8.94
CA THR A 179 3.42 -1.86 -9.50
C THR A 179 3.81 -0.43 -9.89
N VAL A 180 4.67 0.23 -9.12
CA VAL A 180 5.18 1.58 -9.43
C VAL A 180 5.91 1.63 -10.78
N PHE A 181 6.71 0.62 -11.11
CA PHE A 181 7.39 0.54 -12.41
C PHE A 181 6.44 0.26 -13.58
N VAL A 182 5.30 -0.37 -13.30
CA VAL A 182 4.26 -0.65 -14.31
C VAL A 182 3.42 0.59 -14.56
N THR A 183 2.97 1.27 -13.50
CA THR A 183 2.08 2.43 -13.61
C THR A 183 2.81 3.68 -14.05
N LYS A 184 4.08 3.83 -13.68
CA LYS A 184 4.93 4.99 -14.01
C LYS A 184 4.29 6.33 -13.65
N ASP A 185 3.50 6.35 -12.57
CA ASP A 185 2.88 7.59 -12.11
C ASP A 185 3.89 8.44 -11.35
N THR A 186 4.48 9.40 -12.07
CA THR A 186 5.33 10.45 -11.52
C THR A 186 4.60 11.79 -11.46
N ALA A 187 3.26 11.79 -11.58
CA ALA A 187 2.50 13.01 -11.58
C ALA A 187 2.56 13.69 -10.21
N GLY A 188 2.77 15.01 -10.20
CA GLY A 188 2.93 15.80 -8.97
C GLY A 188 4.32 15.73 -8.34
N LEU A 189 5.29 15.09 -9.00
CA LEU A 189 6.71 15.21 -8.65
C LEU A 189 7.31 16.40 -9.42
N ASN A 190 7.49 17.53 -8.74
CA ASN A 190 7.91 18.79 -9.35
C ASN A 190 9.23 19.32 -8.78
N GLY A 191 9.77 18.69 -7.73
CA GLY A 191 11.02 19.09 -7.11
C GLY A 191 12.24 18.80 -7.99
N PHE A 192 13.33 19.54 -7.75
CA PHE A 192 14.61 19.28 -8.41
C PHE A 192 15.10 17.85 -8.16
N LEU A 193 15.29 17.08 -9.22
CA LEU A 193 15.65 15.66 -9.20
C LEU A 193 14.65 14.74 -8.48
N GLU A 194 13.41 15.19 -8.23
CA GLU A 194 12.41 14.38 -7.50
C GLU A 194 12.02 13.12 -8.29
N VAL A 195 11.96 13.19 -9.62
CA VAL A 195 11.62 12.06 -10.50
C VAL A 195 12.75 11.01 -10.52
N GLU A 196 13.99 11.44 -10.68
CA GLU A 196 15.17 10.55 -10.62
C GLU A 196 15.28 9.90 -9.24
N PHE A 197 15.10 10.70 -8.17
CA PHE A 197 15.06 10.20 -6.81
C PHE A 197 13.94 9.18 -6.61
N PHE A 198 12.73 9.44 -7.14
CA PHE A 198 11.61 8.50 -7.08
C PHE A 198 12.01 7.14 -7.65
N TRP A 199 12.60 7.09 -8.85
CA TRP A 199 13.02 5.82 -9.45
C TRP A 199 14.12 5.11 -8.66
N VAL A 200 15.15 5.85 -8.23
CA VAL A 200 16.25 5.29 -7.43
C VAL A 200 15.73 4.75 -6.11
N SER A 201 14.84 5.47 -5.42
CA SER A 201 14.25 5.06 -4.15
C SER A 201 13.48 3.74 -4.28
N HIS A 202 12.66 3.59 -5.34
CA HIS A 202 11.92 2.35 -5.59
C HIS A 202 12.84 1.19 -5.96
N CYS A 203 13.91 1.41 -6.74
CA CYS A 203 14.92 0.39 -7.02
C CYS A 203 15.61 -0.09 -5.72
N LEU A 204 15.95 0.84 -4.83
CA LEU A 204 16.58 0.50 -3.56
C LEU A 204 15.65 -0.29 -2.63
N LEU A 205 14.34 -0.04 -2.66
CA LEU A 205 13.34 -0.82 -1.91
C LEU A 205 13.25 -2.29 -2.34
N LEU A 206 13.73 -2.62 -3.54
CA LEU A 206 13.79 -4.01 -3.99
C LEU A 206 14.89 -4.81 -3.28
N LEU A 207 15.97 -4.17 -2.82
CA LEU A 207 17.17 -4.84 -2.32
C LEU A 207 17.03 -5.53 -0.94
N PRO A 208 16.36 -4.95 0.08
CA PRO A 208 16.31 -5.51 1.43
C PRO A 208 15.83 -6.96 1.49
N PRO A 209 14.74 -7.38 0.81
CA PRO A 209 14.33 -8.78 0.76
C PRO A 209 15.43 -9.74 0.33
N PHE A 210 16.11 -9.43 -0.78
CA PHE A 210 17.18 -10.27 -1.31
C PHE A 210 18.36 -10.34 -0.34
N TYR A 211 18.71 -9.22 0.31
CA TYR A 211 19.77 -9.20 1.32
C TYR A 211 19.47 -10.17 2.47
N TYR A 212 18.26 -10.12 3.05
CA TYR A 212 17.92 -10.97 4.19
C TYR A 212 17.86 -12.46 3.82
N LEU A 213 17.42 -12.77 2.60
CA LEU A 213 17.46 -14.13 2.06
C LEU A 213 18.90 -14.58 1.84
N TRP A 214 19.72 -13.78 1.15
CA TRP A 214 21.11 -14.08 0.85
C TRP A 214 21.94 -14.37 2.11
N GLN A 215 21.79 -13.55 3.14
CA GLN A 215 22.49 -13.73 4.42
C GLN A 215 21.93 -14.89 5.27
N GLY A 216 20.78 -15.48 4.90
CA GLY A 216 20.11 -16.48 5.73
C GLY A 216 19.64 -15.93 7.07
N GLN A 217 19.36 -14.62 7.14
CA GLN A 217 18.75 -13.99 8.31
C GLN A 217 17.24 -14.21 8.36
N SER A 218 16.64 -14.59 7.24
CA SER A 218 15.23 -14.96 7.15
C SER A 218 15.03 -16.13 6.20
N GLU A 219 13.98 -16.89 6.43
CA GLU A 219 13.53 -17.96 5.54
C GLU A 219 12.14 -17.62 5.04
N THR A 220 11.88 -17.88 3.76
CA THR A 220 10.54 -17.67 3.17
C THR A 220 9.56 -18.77 3.55
N LEU A 221 10.07 -19.97 3.77
CA LEU A 221 9.34 -21.13 4.26
C LEU A 221 9.98 -21.54 5.58
N LEU A 222 9.23 -21.40 6.68
CA LEU A 222 9.68 -21.84 8.00
C LEU A 222 10.10 -23.31 7.92
N HIS A 223 11.37 -23.60 8.22
CA HIS A 223 11.88 -24.96 8.21
C HIS A 223 11.11 -25.85 9.20
N TYR A 224 10.17 -26.64 8.68
CA TYR A 224 9.52 -27.72 9.44
C TYR A 224 10.26 -29.03 9.22
N SER A 225 10.88 -29.52 10.30
CA SER A 225 11.49 -30.85 10.39
C SER A 225 10.53 -31.81 11.10
N THR A 226 9.85 -32.69 10.36
CA THR A 226 10.13 -34.15 10.24
C THR A 226 9.00 -34.85 9.45
N LYS A 227 9.39 -35.30 8.24
CA LYS A 227 8.91 -36.39 7.37
C LYS A 227 7.44 -36.65 7.00
N THR A 228 6.37 -36.21 7.68
CA THR A 228 4.99 -36.62 7.28
C THR A 228 3.97 -35.50 7.02
N ASN A 229 4.23 -34.24 7.39
CA ASN A 229 3.27 -33.13 7.19
C ASN A 229 3.89 -31.85 6.59
N LYS A 230 5.02 -31.98 5.88
CA LYS A 230 5.81 -30.82 5.42
C LYS A 230 5.04 -29.94 4.43
N LEU A 231 4.45 -30.53 3.39
CA LEU A 231 3.71 -29.80 2.36
C LEU A 231 2.51 -29.05 2.94
N LYS A 232 1.70 -29.72 3.78
CA LYS A 232 0.54 -29.10 4.44
C LYS A 232 0.97 -27.88 5.28
N SER A 233 2.06 -27.98 6.03
CA SER A 233 2.56 -26.86 6.83
C SER A 233 3.10 -25.71 5.98
N GLU A 234 3.78 -26.00 4.87
CA GLU A 234 4.30 -24.97 3.95
C GLU A 234 3.16 -24.21 3.28
N VAL A 235 2.12 -24.91 2.81
CA VAL A 235 0.91 -24.31 2.23
C VAL A 235 0.18 -23.45 3.27
N VAL A 236 -0.01 -23.94 4.49
CA VAL A 236 -0.67 -23.17 5.57
C VAL A 236 0.12 -21.90 5.89
N ASN A 237 1.45 -21.97 5.97
CA ASN A 237 2.27 -20.78 6.21
C ASN A 237 2.23 -19.81 5.03
N PHE A 238 2.28 -20.31 3.79
CA PHE A 238 2.14 -19.50 2.58
C PHE A 238 0.84 -18.71 2.60
N VAL A 239 -0.30 -19.39 2.81
CA VAL A 239 -1.62 -18.76 2.89
C VAL A 239 -1.69 -17.79 4.06
N LYS A 240 -1.19 -18.19 5.24
CA LYS A 240 -1.18 -17.33 6.43
C LYS A 240 -0.48 -16.01 6.17
N TYR A 241 0.71 -16.02 5.60
CA TYR A 241 1.47 -14.80 5.35
C TYR A 241 0.80 -13.91 4.30
N ILE A 242 0.18 -14.49 3.27
CA ILE A 242 -0.62 -13.73 2.29
C ILE A 242 -1.81 -13.06 2.97
N LEU A 243 -2.57 -13.80 3.78
CA LEU A 243 -3.70 -13.26 4.51
C LEU A 243 -3.27 -12.16 5.49
N GLN A 244 -2.13 -12.32 6.17
CA GLN A 244 -1.59 -11.30 7.07
C GLN A 244 -1.21 -10.02 6.32
N SER A 245 -0.50 -10.11 5.20
CA SER A 245 -0.16 -8.91 4.41
C SER A 245 -1.37 -8.28 3.76
N ALA A 246 -2.31 -9.08 3.25
CA ALA A 246 -3.59 -8.59 2.73
C ALA A 246 -4.37 -7.83 3.80
N SER A 247 -4.42 -8.38 5.03
CA SER A 247 -5.12 -7.76 6.15
C SER A 247 -4.45 -6.46 6.60
N ALA A 248 -3.11 -6.46 6.71
CA ALA A 248 -2.36 -5.25 7.05
C ALA A 248 -2.58 -4.15 6.01
N MET A 249 -2.53 -4.49 4.72
CA MET A 249 -2.80 -3.58 3.61
C MET A 249 -4.23 -3.04 3.66
N GLY A 250 -5.22 -3.93 3.78
CA GLY A 250 -6.62 -3.55 3.81
C GLY A 250 -6.98 -2.65 4.98
N VAL A 251 -6.53 -2.99 6.20
CA VAL A 251 -6.72 -2.11 7.38
C VAL A 251 -6.00 -0.78 7.18
N PHE A 252 -4.75 -0.77 6.71
CA PHE A 252 -4.01 0.46 6.47
C PHE A 252 -4.75 1.38 5.48
N TYR A 253 -5.25 0.83 4.38
CA TYR A 253 -5.88 1.63 3.34
C TYR A 253 -7.27 2.14 3.72
N PHE A 254 -8.14 1.27 4.21
CA PHE A 254 -9.53 1.67 4.49
C PHE A 254 -9.68 2.36 5.85
N ALA A 255 -8.86 2.02 6.85
CA ALA A 255 -8.94 2.64 8.17
C ALA A 255 -8.07 3.89 8.34
N ILE A 256 -7.02 4.06 7.54
CA ILE A 256 -6.07 5.17 7.68
C ILE A 256 -6.00 6.03 6.42
N VAL A 257 -5.61 5.45 5.27
CA VAL A 257 -5.39 6.23 4.04
C VAL A 257 -6.66 6.89 3.55
N LEU A 258 -7.78 6.18 3.50
CA LEU A 258 -9.06 6.71 3.01
C LEU A 258 -9.57 7.88 3.86
N PRO A 259 -9.65 7.79 5.21
CA PRO A 259 -9.93 8.97 6.05
C PRO A 259 -8.98 10.14 5.83
N LEU A 260 -7.68 9.87 5.63
CA LEU A 260 -6.71 10.92 5.30
C LEU A 260 -6.97 11.58 3.94
N CYS A 261 -7.43 10.83 2.94
CA CYS A 261 -7.84 11.38 1.65
C CYS A 261 -8.96 12.40 1.81
N PHE A 262 -9.96 12.10 2.64
CA PHE A 262 -11.05 13.04 2.95
C PHE A 262 -10.56 14.28 3.69
N LYS A 263 -9.71 14.10 4.71
CA LYS A 263 -9.17 15.22 5.48
C LYS A 263 -8.28 16.14 4.62
N SER A 264 -7.47 15.55 3.75
CA SER A 264 -6.46 16.28 2.95
C SER A 264 -6.99 16.75 1.59
N LEU A 265 -8.12 16.20 1.14
CA LEU A 265 -8.66 16.35 -0.21
C LEU A 265 -7.69 15.88 -1.30
N LEU A 266 -6.82 14.93 -0.97
CA LEU A 266 -5.88 14.30 -1.90
C LEU A 266 -6.34 12.90 -2.27
N ASN A 267 -6.12 12.52 -3.52
CA ASN A 267 -6.40 11.18 -4.02
C ASN A 267 -5.23 10.22 -3.73
N LEU A 268 -4.93 10.00 -2.44
CA LEU A 268 -3.78 9.18 -2.04
C LEU A 268 -3.95 7.76 -2.55
N ASN A 269 -3.04 7.32 -3.42
CA ASN A 269 -3.06 6.00 -4.06
C ASN A 269 -4.43 5.63 -4.65
N TYR A 270 -5.05 6.60 -5.33
CA TYR A 270 -6.33 6.43 -6.03
C TYR A 270 -7.52 6.06 -5.13
N MET A 271 -7.46 6.36 -3.83
CA MET A 271 -8.54 5.98 -2.91
C MET A 271 -9.85 6.77 -3.08
N LEU A 272 -9.85 7.89 -3.81
CA LEU A 272 -11.05 8.68 -4.11
C LEU A 272 -11.52 8.53 -5.56
N SER A 273 -10.58 8.45 -6.51
CA SER A 273 -10.88 8.21 -7.92
C SER A 273 -9.87 7.27 -8.56
N PRO A 274 -10.32 6.40 -9.50
CA PRO A 274 -9.44 5.45 -10.18
C PRO A 274 -8.49 6.16 -11.15
N PRO A 275 -7.33 5.56 -11.48
CA PRO A 275 -6.41 6.07 -12.50
C PRO A 275 -6.96 5.90 -13.94
N GLY A 276 -8.17 5.37 -14.11
CA GLY A 276 -8.81 5.18 -15.40
C GLY A 276 -10.19 4.48 -15.29
N PRO A 277 -10.97 4.46 -16.37
CA PRO A 277 -12.37 4.01 -16.35
C PRO A 277 -12.55 2.49 -16.24
N ILE A 278 -11.48 1.71 -16.34
CA ILE A 278 -11.51 0.26 -16.61
C ILE A 278 -12.17 -0.57 -15.49
N PHE A 279 -12.17 -0.06 -14.26
CA PHE A 279 -12.55 -0.85 -13.08
C PHE A 279 -13.95 -0.55 -12.52
N GLY A 280 -14.65 0.44 -13.08
CA GLY A 280 -16.01 0.82 -12.66
C GLY A 280 -16.14 1.16 -11.17
N GLU A 281 -17.36 1.05 -10.64
CA GLU A 281 -17.68 1.44 -9.26
C GLU A 281 -16.98 0.60 -8.19
N ASN A 282 -16.51 -0.61 -8.53
CA ASN A 282 -15.84 -1.51 -7.58
C ASN A 282 -14.31 -1.42 -7.65
N TYR A 283 -13.77 -0.36 -8.24
CA TYR A 283 -12.34 -0.29 -8.56
C TYR A 283 -11.41 -0.52 -7.37
N ARG A 284 -11.73 0.01 -6.18
CA ARG A 284 -10.89 -0.21 -4.98
C ARG A 284 -10.84 -1.67 -4.58
N LEU A 285 -11.99 -2.36 -4.59
CA LEU A 285 -12.07 -3.78 -4.26
C LEU A 285 -11.33 -4.64 -5.29
N VAL A 286 -11.47 -4.30 -6.57
CA VAL A 286 -10.72 -4.96 -7.66
C VAL A 286 -9.22 -4.72 -7.50
N SER A 287 -8.78 -3.49 -7.24
CA SER A 287 -7.38 -3.17 -6.97
C SER A 287 -6.82 -3.94 -5.77
N GLN A 288 -7.59 -4.06 -4.68
CA GLN A 288 -7.18 -4.87 -3.52
C GLN A 288 -7.04 -6.35 -3.89
N LEU A 289 -7.97 -6.91 -4.67
CA LEU A 289 -7.86 -8.30 -5.13
C LEU A 289 -6.60 -8.51 -5.98
N LEU A 290 -6.32 -7.60 -6.91
CA LEU A 290 -5.11 -7.63 -7.74
C LEU A 290 -3.83 -7.52 -6.89
N ILE A 291 -3.84 -6.69 -5.85
CA ILE A 291 -2.73 -6.57 -4.89
C ILE A 291 -2.52 -7.88 -4.11
N VAL A 292 -3.60 -8.55 -3.67
CA VAL A 292 -3.51 -9.86 -3.00
C VAL A 292 -2.92 -10.93 -3.93
N VAL A 293 -3.31 -10.93 -5.20
CA VAL A 293 -2.68 -11.80 -6.22
C VAL A 293 -1.20 -11.43 -6.37
N GLY A 294 -0.88 -10.14 -6.42
CA GLY A 294 0.50 -9.64 -6.42
C GLY A 294 1.31 -10.14 -5.23
N PHE A 295 0.76 -10.14 -4.01
CA PHE A 295 1.41 -10.68 -2.81
C PHE A 295 1.70 -12.18 -2.94
N ALA A 296 0.77 -12.95 -3.49
CA ALA A 296 0.98 -14.38 -3.74
C ALA A 296 2.13 -14.60 -4.74
N CYS A 297 2.13 -13.87 -5.87
CA CYS A 297 3.19 -13.94 -6.87
C CYS A 297 4.55 -13.55 -6.29
N SER A 298 4.60 -12.42 -5.58
CA SER A 298 5.79 -11.91 -4.92
C SER A 298 6.35 -12.91 -3.90
N ARG A 299 5.48 -13.58 -3.14
CA ARG A 299 5.88 -14.64 -2.21
C ARG A 299 6.49 -15.84 -2.93
N ILE A 300 5.89 -16.29 -4.02
CA ILE A 300 6.42 -17.39 -4.85
C ILE A 300 7.81 -17.03 -5.39
N SER A 301 7.99 -15.81 -5.90
CA SER A 301 9.29 -15.32 -6.36
C SER A 301 10.34 -15.35 -5.25
N MET A 302 10.00 -14.88 -4.05
CA MET A 302 10.93 -14.91 -2.91
C MET A 302 11.28 -16.35 -2.48
N ILE A 303 10.32 -17.29 -2.55
CA ILE A 303 10.60 -18.71 -2.28
C ILE A 303 11.62 -19.27 -3.29
N ALA A 304 11.46 -18.94 -4.57
CA ALA A 304 12.42 -19.36 -5.60
C ALA A 304 13.83 -18.78 -5.33
N VAL A 305 13.92 -17.51 -4.94
CA VAL A 305 15.18 -16.85 -4.56
C VAL A 305 15.82 -17.52 -3.35
N ASP A 306 15.05 -17.81 -2.30
CA ASP A 306 15.54 -18.49 -1.09
C ASP A 306 16.11 -19.88 -1.42
N ILE A 307 15.42 -20.65 -2.27
CA ILE A 307 15.92 -21.95 -2.76
C ILE A 307 17.24 -21.78 -3.52
N ALA A 308 17.34 -20.81 -4.43
CA ALA A 308 18.55 -20.55 -5.19
C ALA A 308 19.73 -20.16 -4.27
N CYS A 309 19.52 -19.25 -3.32
CA CYS A 309 20.53 -18.86 -2.33
C CYS A 309 21.01 -20.05 -1.49
N LYS A 310 20.10 -20.96 -1.10
CA LYS A 310 20.43 -22.18 -0.36
C LYS A 310 21.26 -23.16 -1.19
N ILE A 311 21.00 -23.28 -2.50
CA ILE A 311 21.79 -24.12 -3.41
C ILE A 311 23.22 -23.56 -3.55
N ILE A 312 23.36 -22.25 -3.76
CA ILE A 312 24.66 -21.59 -3.90
C ILE A 312 25.52 -21.80 -2.64
N ARG A 313 24.98 -21.47 -1.47
CA ARG A 313 25.70 -21.65 -0.18
C ARG A 313 26.08 -23.10 0.14
N ARG A 314 25.36 -24.08 -0.40
CA ARG A 314 25.70 -25.51 -0.25
C ARG A 314 26.87 -25.93 -1.14
N ARG A 315 27.03 -25.29 -2.30
CA ARG A 315 28.17 -25.54 -3.19
C ARG A 315 29.44 -24.93 -2.59
N GLU A 316 29.38 -23.68 -2.15
CA GLU A 316 30.49 -22.98 -1.50
C GLU A 316 31.03 -23.65 -0.23
N LYS A 317 30.23 -24.49 0.45
CA LYS A 317 30.66 -25.26 1.63
C LYS A 317 31.34 -26.59 1.31
N LYS A 318 31.28 -27.02 0.06
CA LYS A 318 31.88 -28.28 -0.40
C LYS A 318 33.25 -28.06 -1.05
N ASP A 319 33.51 -26.84 -1.50
CA ASP A 319 34.79 -26.37 -2.01
C ASP A 319 35.65 -25.82 -0.85
#